data_AF-A0A8S3EUT4-F1
#
_entry.id   AF-A0A8S3EUT4-F1
#
_cell.length_a   1.000
_cell.length_b   1.000
_cell.length_c   1.000
_cell.angle_alpha   90.00
_cell.angle_beta   90.00
_cell.angle_gamma   90.00
#
_symmetry.space_group_name_H-M   'P 1'
#
loop_
_entity.id
_entity.type
_entity.pdbx_description
1 polymer ?
#
loop_
_entity_poly.entity_id
_entity_poly.type
_entity_poly.pdbx_seq_one_letter_code
_entity_poly.pdbx_strand_id
1 'polypeptide(L)'
;MGSSSDIITVDLTPSTPDTQTSTYPIMPKSQYTASDMKDKASATCNLCKDIVCHVNVCTSNYNRHLQRRNKAEYELWSQNPSFKEKKNDNKFKQVSLEDSLSSSPSSHTSKYGPSHPRQRLAKKSAFIQAMNIVDQKFRVPSRRSITSDYLPKLRQHITKRLKHACSSTDFLSLTFDGWTGRRMRAFLRCYNALY
;
A
#
# COMPACT_ATOMS: atom_id res chain seq x y z
N MET A 1 31.24 -41.63 -16.51
CA MET A 1 29.89 -42.25 -16.59
C MET A 1 29.44 -42.57 -15.17
N GLY A 2 28.38 -42.06 -14.57
CA GLY A 2 27.51 -40.90 -14.77
C GLY A 2 26.90 -40.63 -13.40
N SER A 3 26.97 -39.40 -12.88
CA SER A 3 26.42 -39.06 -11.56
C SER A 3 24.94 -38.70 -11.70
N SER A 4 24.08 -39.64 -11.31
CA SER A 4 22.64 -39.45 -11.16
C SER A 4 22.39 -38.33 -10.14
N SER A 5 21.77 -37.25 -10.58
CA SER A 5 21.35 -36.15 -9.71
C SER A 5 19.86 -36.30 -9.47
N ASP A 6 19.48 -36.62 -8.24
CA ASP A 6 18.09 -36.73 -7.82
C ASP A 6 17.40 -35.37 -7.88
N ILE A 7 16.33 -35.29 -8.67
CA ILE A 7 15.49 -34.11 -8.80
C ILE A 7 14.55 -34.07 -7.60
N ILE A 8 14.85 -33.20 -6.63
CA ILE A 8 13.93 -32.88 -5.53
C ILE A 8 12.94 -31.84 -6.06
N THR A 9 11.75 -32.30 -6.45
CA THR A 9 10.61 -31.42 -6.75
C THR A 9 10.03 -30.90 -5.43
N VAL A 10 10.36 -29.66 -5.07
CA VAL A 10 9.72 -28.98 -3.94
C VAL A 10 8.47 -28.25 -4.45
N ASP A 11 7.31 -28.82 -4.14
CA ASP A 11 6.00 -28.26 -4.48
C ASP A 11 5.69 -27.07 -3.55
N LEU A 12 5.96 -25.86 -4.01
CA LEU A 12 5.65 -24.62 -3.29
C LEU A 12 4.23 -24.17 -3.64
N THR A 13 3.26 -24.63 -2.85
CA THR A 13 1.91 -24.06 -2.84
C THR A 13 1.94 -22.58 -2.39
N PRO A 14 1.23 -21.66 -3.06
CA PRO A 14 1.17 -20.27 -2.62
C PRO A 14 0.00 -20.08 -1.66
N SER A 15 0.29 -19.96 -0.36
CA SER A 15 -0.64 -19.43 0.64
C SER A 15 -0.15 -18.09 1.18
N THR A 16 -0.77 -17.02 0.68
CA THR A 16 -1.28 -15.82 1.38
C THR A 16 -1.04 -14.50 0.61
N PRO A 17 -2.04 -13.60 0.59
CA PRO A 17 -2.02 -12.38 -0.21
C PRO A 17 -1.66 -11.17 0.66
N ASP A 18 -0.69 -10.37 0.24
CA ASP A 18 -0.68 -8.91 0.41
C ASP A 18 0.58 -8.36 -0.28
N THR A 19 0.52 -8.20 -1.60
CA THR A 19 1.53 -7.43 -2.35
C THR A 19 0.85 -6.18 -2.87
N GLN A 20 1.18 -5.03 -2.26
CA GLN A 20 0.78 -3.73 -2.79
C GLN A 20 1.52 -3.46 -4.09
N THR A 21 0.74 -3.05 -5.07
CA THR A 21 1.05 -2.64 -6.42
C THR A 21 2.25 -1.69 -6.49
N SER A 22 3.36 -2.26 -6.92
CA SER A 22 4.47 -1.54 -7.53
C SER A 22 4.03 -1.12 -8.93
N THR A 23 4.14 0.17 -9.28
CA THR A 23 3.79 0.74 -10.61
C THR A 23 4.71 0.29 -11.75
N TYR A 24 5.44 -0.81 -11.54
CA TYR A 24 6.29 -1.43 -12.54
C TYR A 24 5.61 -2.71 -13.03
N PRO A 25 5.67 -3.02 -14.34
CA PRO A 25 5.11 -4.26 -14.87
C PRO A 25 5.61 -5.44 -14.04
N ILE A 26 4.67 -6.30 -13.63
CA ILE A 26 4.97 -7.51 -12.87
C ILE A 26 5.75 -8.44 -13.78
N MET A 27 7.00 -8.70 -13.41
CA MET A 27 7.92 -9.51 -14.20
C MET A 27 7.49 -10.98 -14.31
N PRO A 28 7.79 -11.65 -15.43
CA PRO A 28 7.76 -13.11 -15.49
C PRO A 28 8.88 -13.67 -14.60
N LYS A 29 8.51 -14.33 -13.50
CA LYS A 29 9.45 -15.03 -12.60
C LYS A 29 10.31 -16.09 -13.31
N SER A 30 9.97 -16.46 -14.54
CA SER A 30 10.70 -17.45 -15.37
C SER A 30 12.08 -16.99 -15.87
N GLN A 31 12.44 -15.70 -15.70
CA GLN A 31 13.70 -15.15 -16.22
C GLN A 31 14.84 -15.12 -15.19
N TYR A 32 14.60 -15.62 -13.99
CA TYR A 32 15.61 -15.73 -12.94
C TYR A 32 15.55 -17.10 -12.28
N THR A 33 16.70 -17.70 -12.06
CA THR A 33 16.83 -18.92 -11.27
C THR A 33 17.32 -18.55 -9.87
N ALA A 34 16.63 -19.02 -8.83
CA ALA A 34 17.06 -18.79 -7.47
C ALA A 34 18.41 -19.48 -7.23
N SER A 35 19.33 -18.75 -6.59
CA SER A 35 20.62 -19.29 -6.17
C SER A 35 20.83 -18.95 -4.71
N ASP A 36 20.95 -19.99 -3.88
CA ASP A 36 21.25 -19.84 -2.46
C ASP A 36 22.77 -19.77 -2.30
N MET A 37 23.30 -18.54 -2.29
CA MET A 37 24.64 -18.30 -1.78
C MET A 37 24.55 -18.12 -0.27
N LYS A 38 25.51 -18.71 0.49
CA LYS A 38 25.58 -18.62 1.96
C LYS A 38 25.28 -17.19 2.42
N ASP A 39 24.21 -17.05 3.20
CA ASP A 39 23.72 -15.85 3.88
C ASP A 39 23.13 -14.71 3.04
N LYS A 40 23.03 -14.84 1.71
CA LYS A 40 22.40 -13.82 0.85
C LYS A 40 21.51 -14.47 -0.20
N ALA A 41 20.23 -14.16 -0.15
CA ALA A 41 19.34 -14.52 -1.24
C ALA A 41 19.75 -13.84 -2.54
N SER A 42 20.11 -14.65 -3.52
CA SER A 42 20.52 -14.24 -4.85
C SER A 42 19.70 -14.98 -5.91
N ALA A 43 19.71 -14.44 -7.11
CA ALA A 43 19.15 -15.11 -8.27
C ALA A 43 19.97 -14.79 -9.51
N THR A 44 20.13 -15.76 -10.38
CA THR A 44 20.91 -15.65 -11.60
C THR A 44 19.99 -15.25 -12.76
N CYS A 45 20.38 -14.22 -13.52
CA CYS A 45 19.62 -13.77 -14.68
C CYS A 45 19.72 -14.80 -15.82
N ASN A 46 18.60 -15.24 -16.38
CA ASN A 46 18.63 -16.21 -17.48
C ASN A 46 19.15 -15.63 -18.80
N LEU A 47 19.07 -14.31 -18.99
CA LEU A 47 19.51 -13.60 -20.20
C LEU A 47 21.02 -13.39 -20.24
N CYS A 48 21.60 -12.86 -19.15
CA CYS A 48 23.02 -12.46 -19.12
C CYS A 48 23.88 -13.29 -18.16
N LYS A 49 23.28 -14.25 -17.42
CA LYS A 49 23.93 -15.12 -16.42
C LYS A 49 24.58 -14.40 -15.23
N ASP A 50 24.41 -13.09 -15.11
CA ASP A 50 24.85 -12.33 -13.93
C ASP A 50 24.01 -12.66 -12.69
N ILE A 51 24.64 -12.57 -11.52
CA ILE A 51 24.01 -12.80 -10.21
C ILE A 51 23.42 -11.48 -9.68
N VAL A 52 22.15 -11.50 -9.29
CA VAL A 52 21.43 -10.40 -8.65
C VAL A 52 21.20 -10.73 -7.18
N CYS A 53 21.83 -9.96 -6.28
CA CYS A 53 21.71 -10.14 -4.84
C CYS A 53 20.50 -9.40 -4.23
N HIS A 54 20.14 -9.76 -2.99
CA HIS A 54 19.11 -9.10 -2.17
C HIS A 54 17.69 -9.22 -2.74
N VAL A 55 17.34 -10.39 -3.24
CA VAL A 55 16.09 -10.61 -3.98
C VAL A 55 14.89 -11.00 -3.11
N ASN A 56 15.09 -11.38 -1.84
CA ASN A 56 14.02 -11.83 -0.95
C ASN A 56 12.99 -10.76 -0.57
N VAL A 57 13.26 -9.47 -0.80
CA VAL A 57 12.44 -8.38 -0.24
C VAL A 57 11.77 -7.52 -1.30
N CYS A 58 12.32 -7.42 -2.52
CA CYS A 58 11.74 -6.54 -3.53
C CYS A 58 12.11 -6.93 -4.97
N THR A 59 11.11 -6.96 -5.85
CA THR A 59 11.29 -7.18 -7.29
C THR A 59 11.96 -6.01 -8.02
N SER A 60 12.16 -4.87 -7.35
CA SER A 60 12.81 -3.68 -7.92
C SER A 60 14.27 -3.92 -8.33
N ASN A 61 14.98 -4.83 -7.66
CA ASN A 61 16.37 -5.17 -8.00
C ASN A 61 16.47 -5.88 -9.37
N TYR A 62 15.51 -6.76 -9.69
CA TYR A 62 15.41 -7.41 -11.00
C TYR A 62 15.11 -6.42 -12.11
N ASN A 63 14.14 -5.53 -11.89
CA ASN A 63 13.78 -4.49 -12.86
C ASN A 63 14.97 -3.55 -13.14
N ARG A 64 15.70 -3.15 -12.09
CA ARG A 64 16.89 -2.32 -12.24
C ARG A 64 18.00 -3.04 -13.00
N HIS A 65 18.21 -4.34 -12.75
CA HIS A 65 19.18 -5.14 -13.49
C HIS A 65 18.82 -5.20 -14.98
N LEU A 66 17.56 -5.53 -15.31
CA LEU A 66 17.10 -5.60 -16.70
C LEU A 66 17.21 -4.25 -17.42
N GLN A 67 16.75 -3.16 -16.81
CA GLN A 67 16.86 -1.82 -17.41
C GLN A 67 18.30 -1.42 -17.76
N ARG A 68 19.29 -1.92 -17.01
CA ARG A 68 20.71 -1.58 -17.20
C ARG A 68 21.44 -2.54 -18.14
N ARG A 69 21.15 -3.84 -18.07
CA ARG A 69 21.90 -4.90 -18.76
C ARG A 69 21.15 -5.52 -19.95
N ASN A 70 19.82 -5.51 -19.92
CA ASN A 70 18.94 -6.16 -20.91
C ASN A 70 17.83 -5.18 -21.31
N LYS A 71 18.24 -3.99 -21.76
CA LYS A 71 17.33 -2.85 -22.00
C LYS A 71 16.34 -3.12 -23.13
N ALA A 72 16.79 -3.77 -24.20
CA ALA A 72 15.96 -4.08 -25.36
C ALA A 72 14.81 -5.02 -25.01
N GLU A 73 15.11 -6.07 -24.23
CA GLU A 73 14.14 -7.05 -23.75
C GLU A 73 13.16 -6.41 -22.77
N TYR A 74 13.66 -5.53 -21.88
CA TYR A 74 12.83 -4.79 -20.95
C TYR A 74 11.81 -3.88 -21.65
N GLU A 75 12.23 -3.14 -22.68
CA GLU A 75 11.35 -2.26 -23.45
C GLU A 75 10.30 -3.06 -24.23
N LEU A 76 10.68 -4.19 -24.84
CA LEU A 76 9.77 -5.09 -25.54
C LEU A 76 8.69 -5.65 -24.60
N TRP A 77 9.06 -6.04 -23.38
CA TRP A 77 8.09 -6.52 -22.39
C TRP A 77 7.19 -5.41 -21.85
N SER A 78 7.71 -4.21 -21.66
CA SER A 78 6.92 -3.05 -21.20
C SER A 78 5.84 -2.64 -22.20
N GLN A 79 6.04 -2.90 -23.49
CA GLN A 79 5.08 -2.58 -24.55
C GLN A 79 4.00 -3.67 -24.72
N ASN A 80 4.23 -4.89 -24.23
CA ASN A 80 3.31 -6.00 -24.42
C ASN A 80 2.09 -5.90 -23.48
N PRO A 81 0.85 -5.74 -24.01
CA PRO A 81 -0.35 -5.51 -23.20
C PRO A 81 -0.74 -6.69 -22.31
N SER A 82 -0.23 -7.90 -22.55
CA SER A 82 -0.46 -9.07 -21.70
C SER A 82 0.12 -8.92 -20.28
N PHE A 83 1.11 -8.05 -20.10
CA PHE A 83 1.77 -7.76 -18.83
C PHE A 83 1.22 -6.51 -18.12
N LYS A 84 0.28 -5.79 -18.75
CA LYS A 84 -0.52 -4.80 -18.01
C LYS A 84 -1.45 -5.59 -17.11
N GLU A 85 -1.38 -5.33 -15.81
CA GLU A 85 -2.23 -5.95 -14.80
C GLU A 85 -3.67 -6.07 -15.34
N LYS A 86 -4.25 -7.26 -15.27
CA LYS A 86 -5.71 -7.39 -15.31
C LYS A 86 -6.22 -6.46 -14.21
N LYS A 87 -6.75 -5.30 -14.59
CA LYS A 87 -7.59 -4.51 -13.70
C LYS A 87 -8.68 -5.46 -13.26
N ASN A 88 -8.59 -5.93 -12.02
CA ASN A 88 -9.66 -6.71 -11.44
C ASN A 88 -10.85 -5.75 -11.38
N ASP A 89 -11.79 -5.90 -12.30
CA ASP A 89 -13.11 -5.26 -12.27
C ASP A 89 -13.96 -5.88 -11.14
N ASN A 90 -13.36 -6.05 -9.97
CA ASN A 90 -14.12 -6.18 -8.73
C ASN A 90 -14.79 -4.83 -8.53
N LYS A 91 -16.01 -4.71 -9.08
CA LYS A 91 -17.02 -3.80 -8.59
C LYS A 91 -17.10 -4.04 -7.08
N PHE A 92 -16.36 -3.23 -6.33
CA PHE A 92 -16.47 -3.14 -4.88
C PHE A 92 -17.93 -2.77 -4.63
N LYS A 93 -18.78 -3.78 -4.37
CA LYS A 93 -20.06 -3.54 -3.75
C LYS A 93 -19.73 -3.02 -2.37
N GLN A 94 -19.85 -1.71 -2.20
CA GLN A 94 -19.69 -1.07 -0.91
C GLN A 94 -20.78 -1.64 -0.01
N VAL A 95 -20.40 -2.56 0.88
CA VAL A 95 -21.27 -3.01 1.97
C VAL A 95 -21.61 -1.77 2.79
N SER A 96 -22.90 -1.54 3.06
CA SER A 96 -23.30 -0.40 3.87
C SER A 96 -22.72 -0.54 5.28
N LEU A 97 -22.52 0.59 5.95
CA LEU A 97 -21.96 0.56 7.31
C LEU A 97 -22.95 -0.15 8.26
N GLU A 98 -24.25 0.01 7.98
CA GLU A 98 -25.37 -0.60 8.67
C GLU A 98 -25.35 -2.13 8.53
N ASP A 99 -25.08 -2.66 7.32
CA ASP A 99 -24.94 -4.11 7.10
C ASP A 99 -23.72 -4.69 7.84
N SER A 100 -22.65 -3.90 7.99
CA SER A 100 -21.44 -4.32 8.73
C SER A 100 -21.59 -4.29 10.25
N LEU A 101 -22.55 -3.49 10.75
CA LEU A 101 -22.85 -3.36 12.18
C LEU A 101 -23.99 -4.31 12.62
N SER A 102 -24.86 -4.71 11.69
CA SER A 102 -26.03 -5.55 11.96
C SER A 102 -25.79 -7.04 11.68
N SER A 103 -24.70 -7.38 10.99
CA SER A 103 -24.32 -8.77 10.76
C SER A 103 -23.80 -9.40 12.06
N SER A 104 -24.58 -10.34 12.60
CA SER A 104 -24.11 -11.29 13.62
C SER A 104 -22.81 -11.96 13.11
N PRO A 105 -21.80 -12.21 13.97
CA PRO A 105 -20.49 -12.68 13.52
C PRO A 105 -20.62 -14.03 12.81
N SER A 106 -20.76 -14.01 11.49
CA SER A 106 -20.72 -15.21 10.69
C SER A 106 -19.30 -15.75 10.73
N SER A 107 -19.20 -17.04 10.97
CA SER A 107 -18.01 -17.84 11.25
C SER A 107 -16.97 -17.89 10.11
N HIS A 108 -17.07 -17.04 9.09
CA HIS A 108 -16.16 -17.03 7.96
C HIS A 108 -15.34 -15.73 7.88
N THR A 109 -14.09 -15.88 8.34
CA THR A 109 -12.88 -15.20 7.89
C THR A 109 -12.82 -13.68 8.10
N SER A 110 -12.85 -13.26 9.36
CA SER A 110 -12.23 -11.97 9.69
C SER A 110 -10.74 -12.04 9.33
N LYS A 111 -10.30 -11.33 8.27
CA LYS A 111 -8.92 -11.33 7.72
C LYS A 111 -7.83 -11.02 8.78
N TYR A 112 -8.22 -10.60 9.97
CA TYR A 112 -7.35 -10.24 11.07
C TYR A 112 -7.80 -10.99 12.33
N GLY A 113 -6.89 -11.44 13.18
CA GLY A 113 -7.28 -12.06 14.45
C GLY A 113 -7.99 -11.07 15.40
N PRO A 114 -8.75 -11.57 16.40
CA PRO A 114 -9.47 -10.74 17.38
C PRO A 114 -8.57 -9.78 18.20
N SER A 115 -7.26 -10.04 18.23
CA SER A 115 -6.24 -9.19 18.86
C SER A 115 -5.67 -8.10 17.93
N HIS A 116 -6.05 -8.08 16.65
CA HIS A 116 -5.42 -7.20 15.67
C HIS A 116 -5.85 -5.73 15.87
N PRO A 117 -4.92 -4.75 15.83
CA PRO A 117 -5.22 -3.34 16.08
C PRO A 117 -6.32 -2.75 15.19
N ARG A 118 -6.38 -3.19 13.92
CA ARG A 118 -7.46 -2.75 12.99
C ARG A 118 -8.85 -3.21 13.41
N GLN A 119 -8.99 -4.34 14.12
CA GLN A 119 -10.28 -4.79 14.65
C GLN A 119 -10.64 -4.08 15.96
N ARG A 120 -9.66 -3.74 16.81
CA ARG A 120 -9.90 -2.92 18.00
C ARG A 120 -10.44 -1.54 17.66
N LEU A 121 -9.95 -0.91 16.58
CA LEU A 121 -10.51 0.35 16.10
C LEU A 121 -11.88 0.20 15.42
N ALA A 122 -12.21 -0.97 14.85
CA ALA A 122 -13.52 -1.25 14.27
C ALA A 122 -14.59 -1.48 15.35
N LYS A 123 -14.19 -2.01 16.52
CA LYS A 123 -15.03 -2.12 17.74
C LYS A 123 -15.21 -0.79 18.48
N LYS A 124 -15.40 0.32 17.76
CA LYS A 124 -15.73 1.64 18.34
C LYS A 124 -17.22 1.75 18.74
N SER A 125 -17.78 0.70 19.34
CA SER A 125 -19.13 0.78 19.91
C SER A 125 -19.20 1.86 20.99
N ALA A 126 -18.17 1.98 21.85
CA ALA A 126 -18.12 3.00 22.91
C ALA A 126 -18.17 4.44 22.37
N PHE A 127 -17.49 4.72 21.26
CA PHE A 127 -17.53 6.06 20.64
C PHE A 127 -18.90 6.34 20.04
N ILE A 128 -19.48 5.39 19.31
CA ILE A 128 -20.82 5.56 18.73
C ILE A 128 -21.87 5.67 19.85
N GLN A 129 -21.75 4.89 20.93
CA GLN A 129 -22.61 4.99 22.10
C GLN A 129 -22.48 6.36 22.78
N ALA A 130 -21.26 6.83 23.01
CA ALA A 130 -21.03 8.17 23.57
C ALA A 130 -21.61 9.26 22.67
N MET A 131 -21.42 9.16 21.35
CA MET A 131 -22.01 10.12 20.42
C MET A 131 -23.54 10.05 20.38
N ASN A 132 -24.14 8.87 20.52
CA ASN A 132 -25.60 8.73 20.61
C ASN A 132 -26.17 9.31 21.92
N ILE A 133 -25.40 9.34 23.00
CA ILE A 133 -25.77 10.03 24.24
C ILE A 133 -25.73 11.54 24.06
N VAL A 134 -24.68 12.06 23.38
CA VAL A 134 -24.51 13.50 23.14
C VAL A 134 -25.50 14.02 22.10
N ASP A 135 -25.72 13.26 21.03
CA ASP A 135 -26.63 13.58 19.93
C ASP A 135 -27.29 12.29 19.42
N GLN A 136 -28.56 12.10 19.77
CA GLN A 136 -29.33 10.93 19.34
C GLN A 136 -29.51 10.84 17.82
N LYS A 137 -29.33 11.96 17.09
CA LYS A 137 -29.39 11.99 15.63
C LYS A 137 -28.03 11.74 14.99
N PHE A 138 -26.98 11.53 15.79
CA PHE A 138 -25.66 11.26 15.27
C PHE A 138 -25.68 9.99 14.40
N ARG A 139 -25.27 10.16 13.15
CA ARG A 139 -24.99 9.07 12.23
C ARG A 139 -23.57 9.23 11.75
N VAL A 140 -22.81 8.14 11.78
CA VAL A 140 -21.45 8.14 11.26
C VAL A 140 -21.53 8.43 9.76
N PRO A 141 -20.95 9.53 9.27
CA PRO A 141 -21.05 9.86 7.86
C PRO A 141 -20.29 8.82 7.03
N SER A 142 -20.83 8.51 5.85
CA SER A 142 -20.17 7.60 4.93
C SER A 142 -18.80 8.15 4.51
N ARG A 143 -17.84 7.26 4.20
CA ARG A 143 -16.54 7.67 3.67
C ARG A 143 -16.68 8.58 2.45
N ARG A 144 -17.67 8.31 1.59
CA ARG A 144 -17.97 9.12 0.41
C ARG A 144 -18.35 10.53 0.83
N SER A 145 -19.32 10.69 1.73
CA SER A 145 -19.74 12.00 2.27
C SER A 145 -18.58 12.75 2.92
N ILE A 146 -17.74 12.07 3.70
CA ILE A 146 -16.52 12.69 4.29
C ILE A 146 -15.63 13.27 3.19
N THR A 147 -15.40 12.49 2.13
CA THR A 147 -14.46 12.86 1.06
C THR A 147 -15.03 13.91 0.12
N SER A 148 -16.29 13.78 -0.29
CA SER A 148 -16.93 14.65 -1.28
C SER A 148 -17.44 15.95 -0.68
N ASP A 149 -17.91 15.92 0.57
CA ASP A 149 -18.69 17.04 1.12
C ASP A 149 -18.00 17.67 2.32
N TYR A 150 -17.70 16.88 3.36
CA TYR A 150 -17.18 17.44 4.61
C TYR A 150 -15.74 17.97 4.49
N LEU A 151 -14.84 17.20 3.87
CA LEU A 151 -13.43 17.60 3.72
C LEU A 151 -13.26 18.87 2.87
N PRO A 152 -13.94 19.02 1.71
CA PRO A 152 -13.85 20.26 0.94
C PRO A 152 -14.38 21.47 1.70
N LYS A 153 -15.54 21.35 2.38
CA LYS A 153 -16.10 22.43 3.20
C LYS A 153 -15.17 22.84 4.34
N LEU A 154 -14.62 21.85 5.05
CA LEU A 154 -13.65 22.10 6.12
C LEU A 154 -12.39 22.79 5.60
N ARG A 155 -11.86 22.33 4.46
CA ARG A 155 -10.70 22.95 3.80
C ARG A 155 -11.00 24.40 3.42
N GLN A 156 -12.14 24.67 2.80
CA GLN A 156 -12.54 26.04 2.43
C GLN A 156 -12.64 26.94 3.66
N HIS A 157 -13.29 26.46 4.73
CA HIS A 157 -13.44 27.20 5.97
C HIS A 157 -12.08 27.54 6.61
N ILE A 158 -11.19 26.55 6.76
CA ILE A 158 -9.85 26.77 7.31
C ILE A 158 -9.05 27.70 6.41
N THR A 159 -9.10 27.52 5.09
CA THR A 159 -8.39 28.39 4.13
C THR A 159 -8.85 29.83 4.24
N LYS A 160 -10.17 30.06 4.38
CA LYS A 160 -10.73 31.41 4.56
C LYS A 160 -10.21 32.05 5.85
N ARG A 161 -10.20 31.30 6.95
CA ARG A 161 -9.66 31.78 8.24
C ARG A 161 -8.17 32.09 8.16
N LEU A 162 -7.38 31.22 7.54
CA LEU A 162 -5.95 31.43 7.35
C LEU A 162 -5.67 32.65 6.49
N LYS A 163 -6.39 32.82 5.37
CA LYS A 163 -6.27 34.01 4.53
C LYS A 163 -6.53 35.29 5.33
N HIS A 164 -7.61 35.31 6.10
CA HIS A 164 -7.92 36.45 6.96
C HIS A 164 -6.80 36.72 7.98
N ALA A 165 -6.34 35.69 8.70
CA ALA A 165 -5.27 35.83 9.68
C ALA A 165 -3.97 36.36 9.03
N CYS A 166 -3.57 35.79 7.90
CA CYS A 166 -2.39 36.21 7.14
C CYS A 166 -2.52 37.63 6.59
N SER A 167 -3.72 38.09 6.26
CA SER A 167 -3.95 39.48 5.80
C SER A 167 -3.84 40.51 6.94
N SER A 168 -4.02 40.09 8.20
CA SER A 168 -3.94 40.97 9.37
C SER A 168 -2.58 40.99 10.08
N THR A 169 -1.64 40.14 9.68
CA THR A 169 -0.35 39.97 10.35
C THR A 169 0.80 40.51 9.51
N ASP A 170 1.65 41.34 10.10
CA ASP A 170 2.83 41.91 9.41
C ASP A 170 3.96 40.89 9.23
N PHE A 171 4.09 39.95 10.17
CA PHE A 171 5.13 38.92 10.18
C PHE A 171 4.52 37.52 10.35
N LEU A 172 5.13 36.54 9.69
CA LEU A 172 4.72 35.14 9.75
C LEU A 172 5.94 34.25 9.91
N SER A 173 5.95 33.41 10.96
CA SER A 173 6.96 32.37 11.14
C SER A 173 6.41 31.00 10.79
N LEU A 174 7.07 30.30 9.87
CA LEU A 174 6.72 28.95 9.43
C LEU A 174 7.83 27.98 9.81
N THR A 175 7.45 26.90 10.49
CA THR A 175 8.38 25.82 10.83
C THR A 175 8.11 24.63 9.94
N PHE A 176 9.15 24.15 9.26
CA PHE A 176 9.10 22.97 8.41
C PHE A 176 9.77 21.79 9.10
N ASP A 177 9.08 20.66 9.13
CA ASP A 177 9.57 19.39 9.64
C ASP A 177 9.56 18.37 8.50
N GLY A 178 10.74 17.88 8.16
CA GLY A 178 10.95 16.94 7.05
C GLY A 178 11.54 15.63 7.55
N TRP A 179 10.94 14.50 7.18
CA TRP A 179 11.49 13.18 7.50
C TRP A 179 11.30 12.20 6.36
N THR A 180 12.19 11.22 6.24
CA THR A 180 12.06 10.11 5.29
C THR A 180 11.62 8.85 6.01
N GLY A 181 10.50 8.25 5.59
CA GLY A 181 10.05 6.98 6.14
C GLY A 181 10.87 5.79 5.64
N ARG A 182 10.76 4.64 6.31
CA ARG A 182 11.45 3.37 5.94
C ARG A 182 11.12 2.85 4.53
N ARG A 183 10.08 3.40 3.89
CA ARG A 183 9.70 3.10 2.49
C ARG A 183 10.28 4.11 1.50
N MET A 184 11.34 4.84 1.86
CA MET A 184 11.98 5.87 1.04
C MET A 184 11.01 6.96 0.56
N ARG A 185 9.96 7.24 1.33
CA ARG A 185 9.04 8.35 1.07
C ARG A 185 9.45 9.55 1.91
N ALA A 186 9.64 10.69 1.29
CA ALA A 186 9.81 11.96 1.98
C ALA A 186 8.44 12.48 2.44
N PHE A 187 8.40 12.96 3.68
CA PHE A 187 7.26 13.64 4.27
C PHE A 187 7.72 15.04 4.66
N LEU A 188 6.87 16.01 4.38
CA LEU A 188 7.07 17.40 4.77
C LEU A 188 5.83 17.85 5.51
N ARG A 189 6.02 18.41 6.70
CA ARG A 189 4.98 19.01 7.53
C ARG A 189 5.35 20.47 7.76
N CYS A 190 4.37 21.36 7.58
CA CYS A 190 4.52 22.78 7.88
C CYS A 190 3.57 23.12 9.03
N TYR A 191 4.09 23.85 10.02
CA TYR A 191 3.32 24.38 11.14
C TYR A 191 3.43 25.91 11.13
N ASN A 192 2.33 26.59 11.44
CA ASN A 192 2.34 28.02 11.70
C ASN A 192 2.67 28.26 13.17
N ALA A 193 3.66 29.10 13.43
CA ALA A 193 3.83 29.77 14.72
C ALA A 193 3.39 31.23 14.52
N LEU A 194 2.20 31.57 15.02
CA LEU A 194 1.78 32.97 15.10
C LEU A 194 2.38 33.54 16.39
N TYR A 195 3.19 34.58 16.25
CA TYR A 195 3.71 35.41 17.36
C TYR A 195 2.90 36.71 17.42
#